data_AF-A0A1G2K516-F1
#
_entry.id   AF-A0A1G2K516-F1
#
_cell.length_a   1.000
_cell.length_b   1.000
_cell.length_c   1.000
_cell.angle_alpha   90.00
_cell.angle_beta   90.00
_cell.angle_gamma   90.00
#
_symmetry.space_group_name_H-M   'P 1'
#
loop_
_entity.id
_entity.type
_entity.pdbx_description
1 polymer ?
#
loop_
_entity_poly.entity_id
_entity_poly.type
_entity_poly.pdbx_seq_one_letter_code
_entity_poly.pdbx_strand_id
1 'polypeptide(L)'
;MLKKALLLMLATMLVSFTVAAFAEEFIGIGIRLKGYSMSFEDDKGNKSEPKNYYYVVSVLLGGPADHAGIQVGDILFEINGKSLAFVEVEEVVDSIRGPEGSFVSIKIMRSEVDKDGYTQPTIEKTFAIKRQKISMESKKEEK
;
A
#
# COMPACT_ATOMS: atom_id res chain seq x y z
N MET A 1 -0.25 11.46 54.11
CA MET A 1 0.68 11.15 52.98
C MET A 1 0.11 10.14 52.00
N LEU A 2 -0.63 9.11 52.45
CA LEU A 2 -1.18 8.03 51.63
C LEU A 2 -2.13 8.47 50.48
N LYS A 3 -2.96 9.51 50.69
CA LYS A 3 -3.88 10.04 49.66
C LYS A 3 -3.18 10.69 48.46
N LYS A 4 -1.99 11.28 48.65
CA LYS A 4 -1.21 11.91 47.56
C LYS A 4 -0.50 10.86 46.69
N ALA A 5 -0.07 9.74 47.28
CA ALA A 5 0.57 8.64 46.56
C ALA A 5 -0.42 7.88 45.65
N LEU A 6 -1.65 7.64 46.13
CA LEU A 6 -2.69 6.95 45.36
C LEU A 6 -3.11 7.73 44.11
N LEU A 7 -3.23 9.05 44.21
CA LEU A 7 -3.58 9.93 43.09
C LEU A 7 -2.48 9.99 42.03
N LEU A 8 -1.21 9.98 42.46
CA LEU A 8 -0.06 9.99 41.57
C LEU A 8 0.10 8.65 40.84
N MET A 9 -0.16 7.52 41.52
CA MET A 9 -0.17 6.20 40.90
C MET A 9 -1.32 6.03 39.89
N LEU A 10 -2.50 6.61 40.14
CA LEU A 10 -3.61 6.57 39.19
C LEU A 10 -3.31 7.39 37.92
N ALA A 11 -2.67 8.55 38.09
CA ALA A 11 -2.26 9.40 36.97
C ALA A 11 -1.20 8.74 36.08
N THR A 12 -0.21 8.04 36.66
CA THR A 12 0.78 7.29 35.88
C THR A 12 0.20 6.04 35.24
N MET A 13 -0.77 5.36 35.88
CA MET A 13 -1.51 4.24 35.27
C MET A 13 -2.31 4.70 34.04
N LEU A 14 -2.92 5.89 34.09
CA LEU A 14 -3.63 6.47 32.93
C LEU A 14 -2.69 6.73 31.75
N VAL A 15 -1.50 7.32 32.00
CA VAL A 15 -0.50 7.61 30.96
C VAL A 15 0.09 6.32 30.37
N SER A 16 0.16 5.24 31.14
CA SER A 16 0.67 3.94 30.70
C SER A 16 -0.36 3.13 29.89
N PHE A 17 -1.66 3.37 30.13
CA PHE A 17 -2.75 2.69 29.41
C PHE A 17 -3.14 3.40 28.11
N THR A 18 -2.75 4.67 27.94
CA THR A 18 -2.89 5.41 26.68
C THR A 18 -1.74 5.17 25.71
N VAL A 19 -1.36 3.91 25.47
CA VAL A 19 -0.98 3.55 24.10
C VAL A 19 -2.29 3.37 23.35
N ALA A 20 -3.00 4.49 23.15
CA ALA A 20 -4.20 4.50 22.35
C ALA A 20 -3.83 3.93 20.98
N ALA A 21 -4.65 3.03 20.46
CA ALA A 21 -4.55 2.61 19.07
C ALA A 21 -4.56 3.89 18.21
N PHE A 22 -3.39 4.28 17.70
CA PHE A 22 -3.30 5.41 16.80
C PHE A 22 -3.88 4.92 15.48
N ALA A 23 -5.07 5.45 15.15
CA ALA A 23 -5.59 5.34 13.80
C ALA A 23 -4.75 6.31 12.95
N GLU A 24 -3.84 5.78 12.14
CA GLU A 24 -3.18 6.61 11.14
C GLU A 24 -4.21 6.95 10.06
N GLU A 25 -4.57 8.24 10.01
CA GLU A 25 -5.33 8.78 8.90
C GLU A 25 -4.38 9.17 7.77
N PHE A 26 -4.65 8.68 6.57
CA PHE A 26 -3.95 9.14 5.38
C PHE A 26 -4.93 9.36 4.24
N ILE A 27 -4.57 10.24 3.31
CA ILE A 27 -5.34 10.45 2.09
C ILE A 27 -4.68 9.66 0.96
N GLY A 28 -5.40 8.72 0.39
CA GLY A 28 -4.89 7.83 -0.65
C GLY A 28 -6.00 6.98 -1.26
N ILE A 29 -5.64 5.80 -1.78
CA ILE A 29 -6.58 4.93 -2.50
C ILE A 29 -6.89 3.60 -1.78
N GLY A 30 -6.25 3.32 -0.65
CA GLY A 30 -6.55 2.14 0.16
C GLY A 30 -5.93 0.86 -0.36
N ILE A 31 -4.65 0.89 -0.74
CA ILE A 31 -3.87 -0.30 -1.07
C ILE A 31 -2.62 -0.40 -0.20
N ARG A 32 -2.13 -1.62 0.01
CA ARG A 32 -0.77 -1.88 0.48
C ARG A 32 0.05 -2.44 -0.66
N LEU A 33 1.28 -1.94 -0.77
CA LEU A 33 2.24 -2.34 -1.78
C LEU A 33 3.42 -3.08 -1.15
N LYS A 34 4.02 -3.96 -1.94
CA LYS A 34 5.35 -4.50 -1.68
C LYS A 34 6.22 -4.32 -2.91
N GLY A 35 7.34 -3.62 -2.72
CA GLY A 35 8.35 -3.39 -3.74
C GLY A 35 9.37 -4.53 -3.77
N TYR A 36 9.77 -4.92 -4.97
CA TYR A 36 10.87 -5.86 -5.21
C TYR A 36 11.79 -5.29 -6.26
N SER A 37 13.09 -5.29 -5.98
CA SER A 37 14.10 -4.87 -6.94
C SER A 37 14.75 -6.10 -7.56
N MET A 38 14.75 -6.18 -8.88
CA MET A 38 15.29 -7.32 -9.63
C MET A 38 16.21 -6.85 -10.74
N SER A 39 17.36 -7.50 -10.84
CA SER A 39 18.32 -7.30 -11.93
C SER A 39 18.40 -8.58 -12.74
N PHE A 40 18.58 -8.45 -14.04
CA PHE A 40 18.68 -9.57 -14.95
C PHE A 40 20.11 -9.68 -15.46
N GLU A 41 20.55 -10.90 -15.69
CA GLU A 41 21.85 -11.18 -16.28
C GLU A 41 21.64 -11.60 -17.73
N ASP A 42 22.43 -11.05 -18.66
CA ASP A 42 22.44 -11.51 -20.04
C ASP A 42 23.26 -12.80 -20.20
N ASP A 43 23.20 -13.44 -21.38
CA ASP A 43 23.94 -14.68 -21.66
C ASP A 43 25.47 -14.54 -21.55
N LYS A 44 25.98 -13.30 -21.46
CA LYS A 44 27.41 -12.96 -21.34
C LYS A 44 27.81 -12.64 -19.90
N GLY A 45 26.88 -12.70 -18.95
CA GLY A 45 27.13 -12.40 -17.54
C GLY A 45 27.01 -10.91 -17.18
N ASN A 46 26.53 -10.05 -18.08
CA ASN A 46 26.35 -8.64 -17.76
C ASN A 46 25.03 -8.43 -17.01
N LYS A 47 25.13 -7.79 -15.85
CA LYS A 47 23.99 -7.48 -14.99
C LYS A 47 23.33 -6.16 -15.40
N SER A 48 22.03 -6.18 -15.59
CA SER A 48 21.23 -4.97 -15.84
C SER A 48 21.14 -4.11 -14.60
N GLU A 49 20.84 -2.82 -14.80
CA GLU A 49 20.34 -1.98 -13.72
C GLU A 49 19.11 -2.65 -13.08
N PRO A 50 19.03 -2.69 -11.73
CA PRO A 50 17.90 -3.29 -11.06
C PRO A 50 16.61 -2.50 -11.33
N LYS A 51 15.56 -3.20 -11.71
CA LYS A 51 14.21 -2.67 -11.90
C LYS A 51 13.33 -2.99 -10.70
N ASN A 52 12.54 -2.01 -10.29
CA ASN A 52 11.58 -2.10 -9.20
C ASN A 52 10.21 -2.54 -9.73
N TYR A 53 9.58 -3.46 -8.99
CA TYR A 53 8.25 -4.01 -9.27
C TYR A 53 7.39 -3.88 -8.02
N TYR A 54 6.17 -3.36 -8.18
CA TYR A 54 5.26 -3.06 -7.08
C TYR A 54 4.02 -3.92 -7.12
N TYR A 55 3.86 -4.79 -6.13
CA TYR A 55 2.73 -5.71 -6.03
C TYR A 55 1.70 -5.19 -5.05
N VAL A 56 0.43 -5.24 -5.42
CA VAL A 56 -0.69 -5.04 -4.50
C VAL A 56 -0.79 -6.28 -3.61
N VAL A 57 -0.50 -6.09 -2.32
CA VAL A 57 -0.58 -7.18 -1.33
C VAL A 57 -1.84 -7.12 -0.47
N SER A 58 -2.54 -5.98 -0.48
CA SER A 58 -3.82 -5.81 0.18
C SER A 58 -4.60 -4.67 -0.46
N VAL A 59 -5.92 -4.82 -0.52
CA VAL A 59 -6.87 -3.77 -0.90
C VAL A 59 -7.84 -3.57 0.26
N LEU A 60 -8.12 -2.31 0.61
CA LEU A 60 -9.10 -1.97 1.63
C LEU A 60 -10.51 -2.17 1.07
N LEU A 61 -11.25 -3.14 1.63
CA LEU A 61 -12.62 -3.44 1.23
C LEU A 61 -13.53 -2.20 1.40
N GLY A 62 -14.32 -1.88 0.38
CA GLY A 62 -15.16 -0.68 0.33
C GLY A 62 -14.37 0.62 0.14
N GLY A 63 -13.05 0.55 -0.04
CA GLY A 63 -12.18 1.71 -0.29
C GLY A 63 -12.13 2.12 -1.77
N PRO A 64 -11.43 3.23 -2.10
CA PRO A 64 -11.35 3.73 -3.47
C PRO A 64 -10.83 2.71 -4.49
N ALA A 65 -9.75 2.00 -4.15
CA ALA A 65 -9.14 1.02 -5.04
C ALA A 65 -10.00 -0.23 -5.24
N ASP A 66 -10.73 -0.65 -4.19
CA ASP A 66 -11.68 -1.75 -4.28
C ASP A 66 -12.83 -1.42 -5.24
N HIS A 67 -13.43 -0.24 -5.08
CA HIS A 67 -14.47 0.25 -6.00
C HIS A 67 -13.97 0.41 -7.44
N ALA A 68 -12.69 0.73 -7.63
CA ALA A 68 -12.08 0.79 -8.95
C ALA A 68 -11.80 -0.60 -9.55
N GLY A 69 -11.79 -1.66 -8.75
CA GLY A 69 -11.52 -3.03 -9.18
C GLY A 69 -10.03 -3.40 -9.20
N ILE A 70 -9.19 -2.69 -8.43
CA ILE A 70 -7.82 -3.15 -8.12
C ILE A 70 -7.91 -4.39 -7.24
N GLN A 71 -7.03 -5.35 -7.49
CA GLN A 71 -7.02 -6.66 -6.82
C GLN A 71 -5.65 -6.97 -6.23
N VAL A 72 -5.63 -7.82 -5.21
CA VAL A 72 -4.38 -8.42 -4.73
C VAL A 72 -3.74 -9.22 -5.86
N GLY A 73 -2.42 -9.06 -6.03
CA GLY A 73 -1.66 -9.66 -7.13
C GLY A 73 -1.48 -8.74 -8.34
N ASP A 74 -2.18 -7.61 -8.42
CA ASP A 74 -1.90 -6.59 -9.43
C ASP A 74 -0.46 -6.07 -9.31
N ILE A 75 0.21 -5.92 -10.45
CA ILE A 75 1.54 -5.31 -10.55
C ILE A 75 1.38 -3.88 -11.04
N LEU A 76 1.66 -2.89 -10.20
CA LEU A 76 1.71 -1.49 -10.58
C LEU A 76 3.00 -1.19 -11.33
N PHE A 77 2.89 -0.55 -12.51
CA PHE A 77 4.04 -0.18 -13.32
C PHE A 77 4.06 1.28 -13.78
N GLU A 78 2.93 2.01 -13.66
CA GLU A 78 2.85 3.43 -14.01
C GLU A 78 1.90 4.18 -13.08
N ILE A 79 2.28 5.40 -12.69
CA ILE A 79 1.42 6.35 -11.96
C ILE A 79 1.46 7.71 -12.64
N ASN A 80 0.29 8.27 -12.96
CA ASN A 80 0.14 9.57 -13.62
C ASN A 80 1.03 9.73 -14.87
N GLY A 81 1.17 8.69 -15.69
CA GLY A 81 2.01 8.73 -16.89
C GLY A 81 3.50 8.44 -16.65
N LYS A 82 3.92 8.23 -15.40
CA LYS A 82 5.33 8.00 -15.04
C LYS A 82 5.57 6.54 -14.68
N SER A 83 6.58 5.94 -15.31
CA SER A 83 7.03 4.57 -15.02
C SER A 83 7.56 4.44 -13.60
N LEU A 84 7.32 3.29 -12.97
CA LEU A 84 7.81 2.96 -11.63
C LEU A 84 9.10 2.13 -11.63
N ALA A 85 9.64 1.77 -12.79
CA ALA A 85 10.71 0.78 -12.92
C ALA A 85 12.01 1.14 -12.15
N PHE A 86 12.26 2.40 -11.86
CA PHE A 86 13.46 2.87 -11.14
C PHE A 86 13.11 3.86 -10.03
N VAL A 87 11.87 3.79 -9.55
CA VAL A 87 11.34 4.65 -8.48
C VAL A 87 11.37 3.84 -7.20
N GLU A 88 11.74 4.44 -6.06
CA GLU A 88 11.74 3.79 -4.75
C GLU A 88 10.34 3.75 -4.11
N VAL A 89 10.13 2.82 -3.17
CA VAL A 89 8.77 2.53 -2.65
C VAL A 89 8.14 3.74 -1.96
N GLU A 90 8.94 4.55 -1.27
CA GLU A 90 8.50 5.78 -0.60
C GLU A 90 7.94 6.78 -1.61
N GLU A 91 8.63 7.00 -2.73
CA GLU A 91 8.18 7.92 -3.78
C GLU A 91 6.93 7.40 -4.52
N VAL A 92 6.80 6.07 -4.67
CA VAL A 92 5.57 5.45 -5.16
C VAL A 92 4.41 5.74 -4.20
N VAL A 93 4.60 5.56 -2.90
CA VAL A 93 3.59 5.85 -1.89
C VAL A 93 3.17 7.31 -1.92
N ASP A 94 4.13 8.23 -2.03
CA ASP A 94 3.87 9.68 -2.11
C ASP A 94 3.09 10.05 -3.37
N SER A 95 3.37 9.39 -4.50
CA SER A 95 2.64 9.60 -5.76
C SER A 95 1.17 9.12 -5.71
N ILE A 96 0.91 8.08 -4.92
CA ILE A 96 -0.44 7.54 -4.68
C ILE A 96 -1.20 8.44 -3.70
N ARG A 97 -0.50 8.97 -2.70
CA ARG A 97 -1.04 9.98 -1.78
C ARG A 97 -1.25 11.32 -2.49
N GLY A 98 -1.94 12.23 -1.82
CA GLY A 98 -2.23 13.55 -2.35
C GLY A 98 -3.46 14.19 -1.70
N PRO A 99 -3.92 15.35 -2.21
CA PRO A 99 -5.08 16.04 -1.66
C PRO A 99 -6.35 15.20 -1.72
N GLU A 100 -7.22 15.36 -0.72
CA GLU A 100 -8.50 14.65 -0.70
C GLU A 100 -9.37 15.03 -1.90
N GLY A 101 -10.01 14.03 -2.51
CA GLY A 101 -10.87 14.21 -3.66
C GLY A 101 -10.15 14.42 -5.00
N SER A 102 -8.83 14.56 -5.01
CA SER A 102 -8.03 14.53 -6.23
C SER A 102 -7.97 13.12 -6.82
N PHE A 103 -7.57 13.00 -8.10
CA PHE A 103 -7.45 11.70 -8.78
C PHE A 103 -6.00 11.30 -8.98
N VAL A 104 -5.75 9.99 -8.94
CA VAL A 104 -4.50 9.35 -9.38
C VAL A 104 -4.82 8.41 -10.54
N SER A 105 -4.03 8.47 -11.60
CA SER A 105 -4.07 7.49 -12.68
C SER A 105 -3.05 6.40 -12.39
N ILE A 106 -3.46 5.13 -12.43
CA ILE A 106 -2.61 3.98 -12.16
C ILE A 106 -2.76 2.98 -13.31
N LYS A 107 -1.63 2.49 -13.83
CA LYS A 107 -1.63 1.31 -14.70
C LYS A 107 -1.09 0.10 -13.98
N ILE A 108 -1.78 -1.01 -14.18
CA ILE A 108 -1.41 -2.31 -13.64
C ILE A 108 -1.34 -3.37 -14.72
N MET A 109 -0.54 -4.38 -14.45
CA MET A 109 -0.55 -5.67 -15.13
C MET A 109 -1.25 -6.69 -14.23
N ARG A 110 -2.21 -7.42 -14.78
CA ARG A 110 -2.89 -8.53 -14.11
C ARG A 110 -2.72 -9.80 -14.91
N SER A 111 -2.18 -10.83 -14.26
CA SER A 111 -2.24 -12.19 -14.78
C SER A 111 -3.55 -12.81 -14.30
N GLU A 112 -4.39 -13.25 -15.22
CA GLU A 112 -5.61 -13.98 -14.90
C GLU A 112 -5.34 -15.47 -15.11
N VAL A 113 -5.88 -16.31 -14.24
CA VAL A 113 -5.89 -17.76 -14.42
C VAL A 113 -7.34 -18.12 -14.70
N ASP A 114 -7.59 -18.85 -15.79
CA ASP A 114 -8.95 -19.29 -16.09
C ASP A 114 -9.42 -20.42 -15.16
N LYS A 115 -10.67 -20.85 -15.34
CA LYS A 115 -11.29 -21.90 -14.52
C LYS A 115 -10.58 -23.24 -14.63
N ASP A 116 -9.81 -23.45 -15.69
CA ASP A 116 -9.11 -24.68 -16.00
C ASP A 116 -7.63 -24.62 -15.57
N GLY A 117 -7.20 -23.49 -14.99
CA GLY A 117 -5.85 -23.31 -14.47
C GLY A 117 -4.83 -22.79 -15.49
N TYR A 118 -5.26 -22.38 -16.68
CA TYR A 118 -4.36 -21.80 -17.68
C TYR A 118 -4.14 -20.32 -17.41
N THR A 119 -2.87 -19.93 -17.39
CA THR A 119 -2.46 -18.52 -17.33
C THR A 119 -2.89 -17.82 -18.60
N GLN A 120 -3.81 -16.87 -18.45
CA GLN A 120 -4.25 -15.98 -19.50
C GLN A 120 -3.17 -14.92 -19.79
N PRO A 121 -3.17 -14.31 -20.99
CA PRO A 121 -2.29 -13.21 -21.32
C PRO A 121 -2.39 -12.11 -20.27
N THR A 122 -1.26 -11.55 -19.86
CA THR A 122 -1.25 -10.44 -18.92
C THR A 122 -2.00 -9.25 -19.51
N ILE A 123 -2.99 -8.76 -18.79
CA ILE A 123 -3.84 -7.65 -19.23
C ILE A 123 -3.34 -6.37 -18.57
N GLU A 124 -3.07 -5.35 -19.38
CA GLU A 124 -2.87 -3.99 -18.89
C GLU A 124 -4.21 -3.32 -18.61
N LYS A 125 -4.38 -2.78 -17.41
CA LYS A 125 -5.57 -2.03 -17.01
C LYS A 125 -5.16 -0.65 -16.50
N THR A 126 -5.93 0.37 -16.85
CA THR A 126 -5.75 1.74 -16.37
C THR A 126 -6.92 2.14 -15.48
N PHE A 127 -6.64 2.69 -14.31
CA PHE A 127 -7.62 3.15 -13.35
C PHE A 127 -7.41 4.62 -13.02
N ALA A 128 -8.48 5.42 -13.03
CA ALA A 128 -8.49 6.76 -12.46
C ALA A 128 -9.22 6.70 -11.12
N ILE A 129 -8.48 6.82 -10.01
CA ILE A 129 -8.99 6.56 -8.67
C ILE A 129 -9.02 7.85 -7.87
N LYS A 130 -10.18 8.17 -7.31
CA LYS A 130 -10.36 9.33 -6.43
C LYS A 130 -9.73 9.04 -5.07
N ARG A 131 -8.80 9.89 -4.62
CA ARG A 131 -8.21 9.82 -3.29
C ARG A 131 -9.25 10.16 -2.24
N GLN A 132 -9.28 9.39 -1.16
CA GLN A 132 -10.17 9.60 -0.02
C GLN A 132 -9.36 9.57 1.27
N LYS A 133 -9.86 10.24 2.30
CA LYS A 133 -9.38 10.05 3.66
C LYS A 133 -9.68 8.62 4.08
N ILE A 134 -8.66 7.92 4.55
CA ILE A 134 -8.72 6.53 5.02
C ILE A 134 -8.24 6.52 6.47
N SER A 135 -9.05 5.93 7.33
CA SER A 135 -8.69 5.63 8.72
C SER A 135 -8.44 4.14 8.82
N MET A 136 -7.23 3.75 9.25
CA MET A 136 -6.93 2.35 9.56
C MET A 136 -6.87 2.16 11.07
N GLU A 137 -7.69 1.25 11.59
CA GLU A 137 -7.51 0.74 12.94
C GLU A 137 -6.31 -0.22 12.95
N SER A 138 -5.33 0.07 13.81
CA SER A 138 -4.23 -0.86 14.06
C SER A 138 -4.77 -2.08 14.80
N LYS A 139 -5.10 -3.16 14.08
CA LYS A 139 -5.21 -4.48 14.72
C LYS A 139 -3.82 -4.87 15.19
N LYS A 140 -3.65 -4.92 16.51
CA LYS A 140 -2.48 -5.48 17.19
C LYS A 140 -2.27 -6.89 16.62
N GLU A 141 -1.15 -7.14 15.94
CA GLU A 141 -0.72 -8.50 15.65
C GLU A 141 -0.53 -9.20 16.99
N GLU A 142 -1.47 -10.08 17.35
CA GLU A 142 -1.26 -11.05 18.42
C GLU A 142 -0.18 -12.01 17.93
N LYS A 143 0.99 -11.88 18.54
CA LYS A 143 2.18 -12.68 18.25
C LYS A 143 2.09 -14.04 18.92
#